data_AF-A0A392SRE5-F1
#
_entry.id   AF-A0A392SRE5-F1
#
_cell.length_a   1.000
_cell.length_b   1.000
_cell.length_c   1.000
_cell.angle_alpha   90.00
_cell.angle_beta   90.00
_cell.angle_gamma   90.00
#
_symmetry.space_group_name_H-M   'P 1'
#
loop_
_entity.id
_entity.type
_entity.pdbx_description
1 polymer ?
#
loop_
_entity_poly.entity_id
_entity_poly.type
_entity_poly.pdbx_seq_one_letter_code
_entity_poly.pdbx_strand_id
1 'polypeptide(L)'
;HYSTTRYVVVRCTRSNSSSVVQEIDEKSENVFPPLKVAKRVVLVRHGQSTWNAEGRIQGSSDFSVLTKKGESQAETSRQMLFDDNFDACFS
;
A
#
# COMPACT_ATOMS: atom_id res chain seq x y z
N HIS A 1 -12.15 -10.51 18.77
CA HIS A 1 -11.50 -10.96 17.53
C HIS A 1 -10.56 -9.87 17.06
N TYR A 2 -9.27 -9.99 17.35
CA TYR A 2 -8.27 -9.01 16.93
C TYR A 2 -7.81 -9.35 15.51
N SER A 3 -8.35 -8.64 14.52
CA SER A 3 -7.87 -8.71 13.14
C SER A 3 -6.59 -7.88 13.06
N THR A 4 -5.45 -8.54 12.86
CA THR A 4 -4.17 -7.88 12.60
C THR A 4 -4.18 -7.45 11.13
N THR A 5 -4.79 -6.30 10.88
CA THR A 5 -4.96 -5.72 9.56
C THR A 5 -3.61 -5.59 8.84
N ARG A 6 -3.43 -6.36 7.77
CA ARG A 6 -2.28 -6.28 6.87
C ARG A 6 -2.53 -5.12 5.92
N TYR A 7 -2.33 -3.89 6.38
CA TYR A 7 -2.56 -2.70 5.57
C TYR A 7 -1.90 -2.86 4.19
N VAL A 8 -2.68 -2.76 3.12
CA VAL A 8 -2.21 -2.55 1.75
C VAL A 8 -2.83 -1.23 1.32
N VAL A 9 -2.11 -0.14 1.56
CA VAL A 9 -2.58 1.19 1.19
C VAL A 9 -2.42 1.37 -0.32
N VAL A 10 -3.46 1.85 -0.98
CA VAL A 10 -3.46 2.24 -2.40
C VAL A 10 -4.17 3.59 -2.49
N ARG A 11 -3.51 4.63 -3.02
CA ARG A 11 -4.12 5.95 -3.28
C ARG A 11 -3.98 6.35 -4.75
N CYS A 12 -4.74 7.36 -5.15
CA CYS A 12 -4.97 7.77 -6.53
C CYS A 12 -4.93 9.31 -6.67
N THR A 13 -3.83 10.00 -6.32
CA THR A 13 -3.72 11.47 -6.53
C THR A 13 -3.68 11.84 -8.01
N ARG A 14 -4.43 12.85 -8.44
CA ARG A 14 -4.43 13.39 -9.81
C ARG A 14 -3.17 14.24 -10.07
N SER A 15 -2.21 13.77 -10.86
CA SER A 15 -1.08 14.61 -11.31
C SER A 15 -1.57 15.65 -12.33
N ASN A 16 -1.43 16.93 -12.04
CA ASN A 16 -1.67 17.97 -13.04
C ASN A 16 -0.41 18.10 -13.92
N SER A 17 -0.27 17.23 -14.91
CA SER A 17 0.81 17.33 -15.91
C SER A 17 0.24 17.02 -17.28
N SER A 18 -0.09 18.08 -18.02
CA SER A 18 -0.15 18.04 -19.47
C SER A 18 1.26 17.70 -19.97
N SER A 19 1.48 16.49 -20.50
CA SER A 19 2.53 16.19 -21.50
C SER A 19 2.53 14.71 -21.89
N VAL A 20 2.27 14.48 -23.17
CA VAL A 20 2.75 13.39 -24.05
C VAL A 20 2.42 11.95 -23.61
N VAL A 21 1.32 11.43 -24.16
CA VAL A 21 1.18 9.99 -24.43
C VAL A 21 2.10 9.67 -25.61
N GLN A 22 3.18 8.93 -25.35
CA GLN A 22 4.06 8.40 -26.39
C GLN A 22 3.46 7.08 -26.90
N GLU A 23 3.36 6.95 -28.22
CA GLU A 23 2.84 5.79 -28.95
C GLU A 23 3.51 4.50 -28.46
N ILE A 24 2.70 3.52 -28.06
CA ILE A 24 3.17 2.19 -27.66
C ILE A 24 2.68 1.20 -28.73
N ASP A 25 3.67 0.52 -29.30
CA ASP A 25 3.62 -0.47 -30.37
C ASP A 25 2.48 -1.50 -30.21
N GLU A 26 1.78 -1.77 -31.30
CA GLU A 26 0.60 -2.64 -31.41
C GLU A 26 0.95 -4.12 -31.18
N LYS A 27 1.10 -4.56 -29.92
CA LYS A 27 0.96 -6.00 -29.58
C LYS A 27 0.75 -6.27 -28.09
N SER A 28 -0.25 -5.64 -27.50
CA SER A 28 -0.84 -6.10 -26.25
C SER A 28 -2.29 -5.62 -26.20
N GLU A 29 -3.23 -6.57 -26.27
CA GLU A 29 -4.66 -6.32 -26.04
C GLU A 29 -4.82 -5.71 -24.63
N ASN A 30 -4.90 -4.39 -24.55
CA ASN A 30 -5.06 -3.68 -23.29
C ASN A 30 -6.47 -3.93 -22.74
N VAL A 31 -6.59 -4.89 -21.82
CA VAL A 31 -7.84 -5.25 -21.10
C VAL A 31 -8.37 -4.10 -20.22
N PHE A 32 -7.61 -3.03 -20.04
CA PHE A 32 -7.98 -1.90 -19.19
C PHE A 32 -7.96 -0.57 -19.94
N PRO A 33 -8.93 0.33 -19.66
CA PRO A 33 -8.96 1.65 -20.27
C PRO A 33 -7.72 2.46 -19.85
N PRO A 34 -7.20 3.32 -20.74
CA PRO A 34 -6.03 4.14 -20.45
C PRO A 34 -6.29 5.09 -19.27
N LEU A 35 -5.26 5.28 -18.45
CA LEU A 35 -5.32 6.20 -17.32
C LEU A 35 -5.43 7.64 -17.82
N LYS A 36 -6.55 8.31 -17.49
CA LYS A 36 -6.79 9.71 -17.87
C LYS A 36 -5.83 10.69 -17.19
N VAL A 37 -5.31 10.33 -16.02
CA VAL A 37 -4.35 11.14 -15.25
C VAL A 37 -3.43 10.22 -14.47
N ALA A 38 -2.13 10.55 -14.41
CA ALA A 38 -1.16 9.82 -13.60
C ALA A 38 -1.55 9.83 -12.11
N LYS A 39 -1.25 8.72 -11.42
CA LYS A 39 -1.67 8.43 -10.05
C LYS A 39 -0.48 8.01 -9.19
N ARG A 40 -0.40 8.53 -7.96
CA ARG A 40 0.59 8.10 -6.95
C ARG A 40 -0.04 7.09 -6.00
N VAL A 41 0.53 5.89 -5.96
CA VAL A 41 0.16 4.81 -5.04
C VAL A 41 1.21 4.71 -3.95
N VAL A 42 0.78 4.73 -2.69
CA VAL A 42 1.66 4.59 -1.51
C VAL A 42 1.35 3.24 -0.87
N LEU A 43 2.26 2.27 -1.03
CA LEU A 43 2.12 0.94 -0.41
C LEU A 43 2.83 0.94 0.95
N VAL A 44 2.09 0.58 1.99
CA VAL A 44 2.62 0.40 3.35
C VAL A 44 2.50 -1.07 3.70
N ARG A 45 3.51 -1.65 4.33
CA ARG A 45 3.45 -2.99 4.92
C ARG A 45 3.14 -2.88 6.40
N HIS A 46 2.40 -3.83 6.96
CA HIS A 46 2.23 -3.92 8.41
C HIS A 46 3.58 -4.01 9.16
N GLY A 47 3.60 -3.51 10.40
CA GLY A 47 4.78 -3.62 11.28
C GLY A 47 5.09 -5.07 11.67
N GLN A 48 6.19 -5.27 12.39
CA GLN A 48 6.60 -6.60 12.85
C GLN A 48 5.48 -7.31 13.65
N SER A 49 5.13 -8.53 13.24
CA SER A 49 4.24 -9.43 14.00
C SER A 49 5.01 -10.30 15.00
N THR A 50 4.31 -10.93 15.95
CA THR A 50 4.88 -11.93 16.87
C THR A 50 5.56 -13.07 16.12
N TRP A 51 4.96 -13.55 15.03
CA TRP A 51 5.54 -14.60 14.19
C TRP A 51 6.78 -14.13 13.44
N ASN A 52 6.80 -12.88 12.97
CA ASN A 52 8.00 -12.31 12.38
C ASN A 52 9.14 -12.23 13.41
N ALA A 53 8.84 -11.89 14.66
CA ALA A 53 9.83 -11.85 15.74
C ALA A 53 10.35 -13.25 16.10
N GLU A 54 9.49 -14.27 16.00
CA GLU A 54 9.82 -15.67 16.27
C GLU A 54 10.42 -16.41 15.05
N GLY A 55 10.58 -15.74 13.91
CA GLY A 55 11.10 -16.35 12.68
C GLY A 55 10.17 -17.39 12.05
N ARG A 56 8.88 -17.38 12.41
CA ARG A 56 7.89 -18.33 11.90
C ARG A 56 7.37 -17.90 10.53
N ILE A 57 7.17 -18.86 9.64
CA ILE A 57 6.55 -18.65 8.34
C ILE A 57 5.06 -18.34 8.57
N GLN A 58 4.61 -17.19 8.08
CA GLN A 58 3.22 -16.74 8.22
C GLN A 58 2.45 -17.00 6.91
N GLY A 59 1.43 -17.86 6.97
CA GLY A 59 0.48 -18.10 5.88
C GLY A 59 -0.71 -17.13 5.89
N SER A 60 -1.87 -17.62 5.43
CA SER A 60 -3.15 -16.88 5.47
C SER A 60 -3.78 -16.77 6.87
N SER A 61 -3.23 -17.47 7.88
CA SER A 61 -3.74 -17.41 9.25
C SER A 61 -3.49 -16.06 9.93
N ASP A 62 -4.48 -15.60 10.69
CA ASP A 62 -4.48 -14.30 11.39
C ASP A 62 -4.17 -14.40 12.90
N PHE A 63 -3.45 -15.45 13.32
CA PHE A 63 -3.14 -15.67 14.74
C PHE A 63 -2.02 -14.77 15.29
N SER A 64 -1.22 -14.13 14.42
CA SER A 64 -0.13 -13.25 14.85
C SER A 64 -0.62 -11.82 15.05
N VAL A 65 -0.20 -11.17 16.14
CA VAL A 65 -0.45 -9.74 16.41
C VAL A 65 0.82 -8.91 16.22
N LEU A 66 0.70 -7.59 16.09
CA LEU A 66 1.86 -6.69 16.09
C LEU A 66 2.61 -6.79 17.43
N THR A 67 3.93 -6.72 17.38
CA THR A 67 4.75 -6.51 18.58
C THR A 67 4.75 -5.02 18.93
N LYS A 68 5.21 -4.65 20.14
CA LYS A 68 5.46 -3.24 20.49
C LYS A 68 6.36 -2.52 19.46
N LYS A 69 7.32 -3.26 18.89
CA LYS A 69 8.16 -2.75 17.79
C LYS A 69 7.34 -2.54 16.52
N GLY A 70 6.46 -3.47 16.17
CA GLY A 70 5.52 -3.32 15.05
C GLY A 70 4.58 -2.13 15.19
N GLU A 71 4.09 -1.86 16.40
CA GLU A 71 3.26 -0.69 16.69
C GLU A 71 4.06 0.63 16.53
N SER A 72 5.28 0.69 17.06
CA SER A 72 6.16 1.85 16.87
C SER A 72 6.53 2.09 15.39
N GLN A 73 6.68 1.03 14.60
CA GLN A 73 6.88 1.12 13.15
C GLN A 73 5.65 1.70 12.46
N ALA A 74 4.45 1.26 12.83
CA ALA A 74 3.20 1.79 12.27
C ALA A 74 3.02 3.28 12.62
N GLU A 75 3.34 3.68 13.84
CA GLU A 75 3.32 5.09 14.26
C GLU A 75 4.33 5.95 13.48
N THR A 76 5.54 5.42 13.25
CA THR A 76 6.54 6.11 12.41
C THR A 76 6.03 6.29 10.98
N SER A 77 5.41 5.26 10.39
CA SER A 77 4.79 5.38 9.06
C SER A 77 3.65 6.40 9.04
N ARG A 78 2.84 6.45 10.10
CA ARG A 78 1.79 7.47 10.25
C ARG A 78 2.38 8.88 10.25
N GLN A 79 3.45 9.12 10.99
CA GLN A 79 4.12 10.42 11.05
C GLN A 79 4.70 10.84 9.69
N MET A 80 5.32 9.90 8.97
CA MET A 80 5.88 10.16 7.63
C MET A 80 4.82 10.52 6.59
N LEU A 81 3.61 10.00 6.76
CA LEU A 81 2.48 10.19 5.84
C LEU A 81 1.46 11.22 6.36
N PHE A 82 1.78 11.92 7.45
CA PHE A 82 0.80 12.77 8.15
C PHE A 82 0.33 13.94 7.27
N ASP A 83 1.24 14.55 6.52
CA ASP A 83 0.96 15.68 5.63
C ASP A 83 0.48 15.24 4.24
N ASP A 84 0.50 13.93 3.96
CA ASP A 84 -0.05 13.39 2.72
C ASP A 84 -1.58 13.35 2.80
N ASN A 85 -2.23 13.81 1.73
CA ASN A 85 -3.67 13.61 1.59
C ASN A 85 -3.93 12.19 1.07
N PHE A 86 -5.00 11.51 1.52
CA PHE A 86 -5.49 10.22 0.98
C PHE A 86 -6.95 10.27 0.46
N ASP A 87 -7.21 9.83 -0.80
CA ASP A 87 -8.56 9.81 -1.41
C ASP A 87 -9.33 8.56 -0.98
N ALA A 88 -8.59 7.48 -0.77
CA ALA A 88 -9.08 6.17 -0.39
C ALA A 88 -7.98 5.43 0.39
N CYS A 89 -8.40 4.57 1.30
CA CYS A 89 -7.55 3.68 2.08
C CYS A 89 -8.10 2.25 1.99
N PHE A 90 -7.22 1.27 1.81
CA PHE A 90 -7.54 -0.15 1.69
C PHE A 90 -6.69 -0.95 2.68
N SER A 91 -7.18 -2.12 3.11
CA SER A 91 -6.53 -2.93 4.14
C SER A 91 -6.93 -4.40 4.10
#